data_AF-A0A974YMJ5-F1
#
_entry.id   AF-A0A974YMJ5-F1
#
_cell.length_a   1.000
_cell.length_b   1.000
_cell.length_c   1.000
_cell.angle_alpha   90.00
_cell.angle_beta   90.00
_cell.angle_gamma   90.00
#
_symmetry.space_group_name_H-M   'P 1'
#
loop_
_entity.id
_entity.type
_entity.pdbx_description
1 polymer ?
#
loop_
_entity_poly.entity_id
_entity_poly.type
_entity_poly.pdbx_seq_one_letter_code
_entity_poly.pdbx_strand_id
1 'polypeptide(L)'
;MTPASRHLSRQSACTLLAGLLALAALPISTARAEDNPFGKFPVLIQCKQNDTYHAFYISRVSKDGVATYVASERIGGTITLGGEAKAIGSNAAGTCVGKTLAELRADGQAFDLKQ
;
A
#
# COMPACT_ATOMS: atom_id res chain seq x y z
N MET A 1 0.30 -57.76 37.50
CA MET A 1 0.48 -56.71 36.46
C MET A 1 -0.70 -56.79 35.49
N THR A 2 -1.56 -55.78 35.51
CA THR A 2 -2.95 -55.80 35.01
C THR A 2 -3.06 -55.28 33.56
N PRO A 3 -3.84 -55.92 32.67
CA PRO A 3 -3.94 -55.57 31.24
C PRO A 3 -4.77 -54.30 30.92
N ALA A 4 -5.46 -53.71 31.91
CA ALA A 4 -6.36 -52.56 31.71
C ALA A 4 -5.65 -51.26 31.30
N SER A 5 -4.38 -51.07 31.67
CA SER A 5 -3.59 -49.86 31.39
C SER A 5 -3.26 -49.68 29.90
N ARG A 6 -3.17 -50.77 29.13
CA ARG A 6 -2.81 -50.73 27.70
C ARG A 6 -3.91 -50.16 26.81
N HIS A 7 -5.17 -50.21 27.26
CA HIS A 7 -6.32 -49.77 26.45
C HIS A 7 -6.48 -48.24 26.42
N LEU A 8 -6.24 -47.55 27.56
CA LEU A 8 -6.29 -46.09 27.65
C LEU A 8 -5.16 -45.40 26.88
N SER A 9 -3.95 -45.98 26.91
CA SER A 9 -2.78 -45.50 26.16
C SER A 9 -3.00 -45.59 24.64
N ARG A 10 -3.65 -46.67 24.18
CA ARG A 10 -4.01 -46.86 22.76
C ARG A 10 -5.07 -45.88 22.26
N GLN A 11 -6.08 -45.60 23.08
CA GLN A 11 -7.15 -44.65 22.72
C GLN A 11 -6.63 -43.21 22.61
N SER A 12 -5.72 -42.80 23.49
CA SER A 12 -5.12 -41.47 23.48
C SER A 12 -4.16 -41.25 22.30
N ALA A 13 -3.46 -42.31 21.87
CA ALA A 13 -2.58 -42.25 20.72
C ALA A 13 -3.35 -42.13 19.38
N CYS A 14 -4.50 -42.79 19.27
CA CYS A 14 -5.35 -42.72 18.07
C CYS A 14 -5.96 -41.34 17.83
N THR A 15 -6.40 -40.65 18.88
CA THR A 15 -7.01 -39.30 18.77
C THR A 15 -5.99 -38.24 18.37
N LEU A 16 -4.75 -38.32 18.86
CA LEU A 16 -3.68 -37.40 18.48
C LEU A 16 -3.29 -37.54 17.00
N LEU A 17 -3.24 -38.78 16.49
CA LEU A 17 -2.89 -39.04 15.09
C LEU A 17 -3.98 -38.53 14.13
N ALA A 18 -5.25 -38.72 14.49
CA ALA A 18 -6.39 -38.24 13.70
C ALA A 18 -6.44 -36.70 13.65
N GLY A 19 -6.09 -36.01 14.74
CA GLY A 19 -5.98 -34.56 14.77
C GLY A 19 -4.88 -34.03 13.84
N LEU A 20 -3.70 -34.64 13.86
CA LEU A 20 -2.57 -34.25 12.99
C LEU A 20 -2.88 -34.43 11.50
N LEU A 21 -3.57 -35.52 11.13
CA LEU A 21 -4.03 -35.77 9.76
C LEU A 21 -5.07 -34.75 9.28
N ALA A 22 -5.95 -34.28 10.18
CA ALA A 22 -6.94 -33.26 9.85
C ALA A 22 -6.30 -31.87 9.60
N LEU A 23 -5.21 -31.53 10.31
CA LEU A 23 -4.47 -30.28 10.06
C LEU A 23 -3.71 -30.30 8.73
N ALA A 24 -3.22 -31.47 8.29
CA ALA A 24 -2.53 -31.62 7.00
C ALA A 24 -3.46 -31.48 5.79
N ALA A 25 -4.77 -31.59 5.98
CA ALA A 25 -5.78 -31.43 4.92
C ALA A 25 -6.26 -29.98 4.75
N LEU A 26 -5.80 -29.04 5.59
CA LEU A 26 -6.15 -27.63 5.46
C LEU A 26 -5.43 -27.04 4.24
N PRO A 27 -6.14 -26.40 3.30
CA PRO A 27 -5.49 -25.72 2.19
C PRO A 27 -4.62 -24.60 2.75
N ILE A 28 -3.30 -24.73 2.56
CA ILE A 28 -2.33 -23.70 2.92
C ILE A 28 -2.48 -22.58 1.89
N SER A 29 -3.35 -21.62 2.18
CA SER A 29 -3.40 -20.38 1.42
C SER A 29 -2.14 -19.58 1.70
N THR A 30 -1.28 -19.42 0.69
CA THR A 30 -0.17 -18.48 0.78
C THR A 30 -0.74 -17.07 0.78
N ALA A 31 -0.78 -16.43 1.94
CA ALA A 31 -1.04 -15.00 2.02
C ALA A 31 0.14 -14.26 1.38
N ARG A 32 -0.04 -13.79 0.15
CA ARG A 32 0.89 -12.81 -0.45
C ARG A 32 0.47 -11.45 0.07
N ALA A 33 1.42 -10.70 0.63
CA ALA A 33 1.20 -9.28 0.86
C ALA A 33 0.87 -8.63 -0.48
N GLU A 34 -0.24 -7.91 -0.57
CA GLU A 34 -0.50 -7.07 -1.75
C GLU A 34 0.65 -6.05 -1.86
N ASP A 35 1.12 -5.80 -3.08
CA ASP A 35 2.12 -4.77 -3.34
C ASP A 35 1.63 -3.44 -2.72
N ASN A 36 2.44 -2.83 -1.87
CA ASN A 36 2.12 -1.53 -1.30
C ASN A 36 1.94 -0.51 -2.45
N PRO A 37 0.72 -0.01 -2.71
CA PRO A 37 0.49 0.86 -3.86
C PRO A 37 1.21 2.21 -3.72
N PHE A 38 1.56 2.61 -2.50
CA PHE A 38 2.31 3.85 -2.25
C PHE A 38 3.78 3.71 -2.64
N GLY A 39 4.34 2.49 -2.72
CA GLY A 39 5.73 2.28 -3.15
C GLY A 39 5.98 2.66 -4.61
N LYS A 40 4.93 2.87 -5.41
CA LYS A 40 5.02 3.27 -6.82
C LYS A 40 5.03 4.79 -7.01
N PHE A 41 4.67 5.56 -5.98
CA PHE A 41 4.45 7.00 -6.07
C PHE A 41 5.25 7.75 -5.00
N PRO A 42 5.68 9.00 -5.26
CA PRO A 42 6.33 9.80 -4.22
C PRO A 42 5.35 10.10 -3.11
N VAL A 43 5.84 10.19 -1.89
CA VAL A 43 5.00 10.43 -0.72
C VAL A 43 4.66 11.91 -0.60
N LEU A 44 5.61 12.76 -0.99
CA LEU A 44 5.49 14.20 -0.92
C LEU A 44 5.81 14.81 -2.29
N ILE A 45 4.97 15.73 -2.73
CA ILE A 45 5.23 16.62 -3.87
C ILE A 45 5.18 18.06 -3.34
N GLN A 46 6.21 18.85 -3.62
CA GLN A 46 6.21 20.27 -3.33
C GLN A 46 5.92 21.08 -4.59
N CYS A 47 4.97 22.01 -4.51
CA CYS A 47 4.64 22.90 -5.61
C CYS A 47 4.65 24.34 -5.13
N LYS A 48 5.23 25.24 -5.93
CA LYS A 48 5.18 26.67 -5.66
C LYS A 48 3.92 27.26 -6.31
N GLN A 49 3.22 28.11 -5.57
CA GLN A 49 2.00 28.81 -5.97
C GLN A 49 1.91 30.12 -5.21
N ASN A 50 1.67 31.25 -5.88
CA ASN A 50 1.59 32.58 -5.24
C ASN A 50 2.77 32.84 -4.28
N ASP A 51 3.99 32.55 -4.74
CA ASP A 51 5.23 32.62 -3.97
C ASP A 51 5.34 31.76 -2.70
N THR A 52 4.37 30.88 -2.46
CA THR A 52 4.34 29.95 -1.33
C THR A 52 4.63 28.53 -1.80
N TYR A 53 5.43 27.79 -1.04
CA TYR A 53 5.62 26.36 -1.25
C TYR A 53 4.56 25.58 -0.51
N HIS A 54 3.82 24.76 -1.23
CA HIS A 54 2.81 23.86 -0.69
C HIS A 54 3.33 22.43 -0.73
N ALA A 55 3.22 21.72 0.38
CA ALA A 55 3.49 20.30 0.46
C ALA A 55 2.18 19.52 0.22
N PHE A 56 2.18 18.68 -0.81
CA PHE A 56 1.11 17.78 -1.14
C PHE A 56 1.51 16.36 -0.76
N TYR A 57 0.68 15.71 0.05
CA TYR A 57 0.90 14.34 0.48
C TYR A 57 0.01 13.39 -0.32
N ILE A 58 0.53 12.21 -0.64
CA ILE A 58 -0.28 11.15 -1.23
C ILE A 58 -1.39 10.76 -0.24
N SER A 59 -2.65 10.87 -0.68
CA SER A 59 -3.82 10.53 0.13
C SER A 59 -4.45 9.20 -0.26
N ARG A 60 -4.35 8.84 -1.54
CA ARG A 60 -5.00 7.64 -2.10
C ARG A 60 -4.32 7.22 -3.39
N VAL A 61 -4.24 5.92 -3.63
CA VAL A 61 -3.96 5.33 -4.95
C VAL A 61 -5.15 4.45 -5.31
N SER A 62 -5.79 4.72 -6.44
CA SER A 62 -6.91 3.91 -6.93
C SER A 62 -6.43 2.70 -7.75
N LYS A 63 -7.32 1.73 -7.96
CA LYS A 63 -7.02 0.46 -8.65
C LYS A 63 -6.51 0.65 -10.09
N ASP A 64 -6.91 1.73 -10.74
CA ASP A 64 -6.48 2.14 -12.08
C ASP A 64 -5.12 2.86 -12.09
N GLY A 65 -4.45 2.98 -10.94
CA GLY A 65 -3.11 3.56 -10.85
C GLY A 65 -3.09 5.08 -10.85
N VAL A 66 -4.17 5.73 -10.41
CA VAL A 66 -4.21 7.18 -10.19
C VAL A 66 -3.89 7.48 -8.72
N ALA A 67 -2.83 8.25 -8.47
CA ALA A 67 -2.52 8.77 -7.16
C ALA A 67 -3.20 10.15 -6.97
N THR A 68 -3.86 10.33 -5.83
CA THR A 68 -4.44 11.60 -5.39
C THR A 68 -3.51 12.22 -4.35
N TYR A 69 -3.21 13.50 -4.54
CA TYR A 69 -2.35 14.31 -3.70
C TYR A 69 -3.16 15.46 -3.12
N VAL A 70 -2.96 15.74 -1.83
CA VAL A 70 -3.68 16.81 -1.12
C VAL A 70 -2.70 17.62 -0.28
N ALA A 71 -2.88 18.93 -0.29
CA ALA A 71 -2.27 19.85 0.65
C ALA A 71 -3.33 20.35 1.65
N SER A 72 -2.88 21.10 2.66
CA SER A 72 -3.78 21.85 3.55
C SER A 72 -4.71 22.78 2.73
N GLU A 73 -5.89 23.10 3.29
CA GLU A 73 -6.91 23.97 2.67
C GLU A 73 -7.65 23.42 1.45
N ARG A 74 -7.76 22.08 1.32
CA ARG A 74 -8.49 21.39 0.23
C ARG A 74 -7.92 21.65 -1.19
N ILE A 75 -6.68 22.12 -1.28
CA ILE A 75 -5.95 22.19 -2.54
C ILE A 75 -5.47 20.77 -2.87
N GLY A 76 -5.84 20.24 -4.03
CA GLY A 76 -5.53 18.87 -4.40
C GLY A 76 -5.21 18.69 -5.87
N GLY A 77 -4.71 17.50 -6.21
CA GLY A 77 -4.41 17.11 -7.57
C GLY A 77 -4.28 15.60 -7.75
N THR A 78 -4.20 15.15 -8.99
CA THR A 78 -3.98 13.74 -9.36
C THR A 78 -2.80 13.58 -10.30
N ILE A 79 -2.15 12.43 -10.24
CA ILE A 79 -1.07 12.04 -11.15
C ILE A 79 -1.07 10.52 -11.35
N THR A 80 -0.70 10.07 -12.54
CA THR A 80 -0.42 8.65 -12.84
C THR A 80 1.07 8.49 -13.12
N LEU A 81 1.60 7.25 -13.10
CA LEU A 81 3.05 6.99 -13.25
C LEU A 81 3.69 7.65 -14.50
N GLY A 82 2.98 7.65 -15.63
CA GLY A 82 3.43 8.27 -16.88
C GLY A 82 2.59 9.47 -17.31
N GLY A 83 1.67 9.93 -16.47
CA GLY A 83 0.78 11.03 -16.78
C GLY A 83 1.19 12.33 -16.10
N GLU A 84 0.61 13.42 -16.58
CA GLU A 84 0.83 14.75 -16.04
C GLU A 84 0.02 14.98 -14.75
N ALA A 85 0.58 15.78 -13.85
CA ALA A 85 -0.11 16.25 -12.66
C ALA A 85 -1.25 17.21 -13.03
N LYS A 86 -2.43 16.93 -12.51
CA LYS A 86 -3.67 17.69 -12.76
C LYS A 86 -4.16 18.29 -11.45
N ALA A 87 -4.54 19.57 -11.48
CA ALA A 87 -5.19 20.21 -10.34
C ALA A 87 -6.64 19.74 -10.20
N ILE A 88 -7.13 19.65 -8.97
CA ILE A 88 -8.54 19.43 -8.61
C ILE A 88 -8.98 20.61 -7.73
N GLY A 89 -10.02 21.33 -8.14
CA GLY A 89 -10.53 22.52 -7.42
C GLY A 89 -10.15 23.86 -8.09
N SER A 90 -10.40 24.98 -7.40
CA SER A 90 -10.30 26.32 -7.99
C SER A 90 -8.84 26.83 -8.09
N ASN A 91 -8.33 26.77 -9.32
CA ASN A 91 -7.56 27.81 -10.01
C ASN A 91 -6.17 28.22 -9.53
N ALA A 92 -5.59 27.54 -8.57
CA ALA A 92 -4.21 27.82 -8.24
C ALA A 92 -3.32 26.75 -8.91
N ALA A 93 -3.03 26.95 -10.19
CA ALA A 93 -2.08 26.10 -10.92
C ALA A 93 -0.67 26.42 -10.41
N GLY A 94 -0.15 25.57 -9.53
CA GLY A 94 1.23 25.66 -9.06
C GLY A 94 2.22 25.11 -10.09
N THR A 95 3.51 25.22 -9.78
CA THR A 95 4.63 24.77 -10.65
C THR A 95 4.63 23.30 -11.04
N CYS A 96 3.73 22.49 -10.47
CA CYS A 96 3.63 21.07 -10.77
C CYS A 96 2.65 20.73 -11.89
N VAL A 97 1.68 21.60 -12.21
CA VAL A 97 0.63 21.28 -13.18
C VAL A 97 1.24 21.03 -14.56
N GLY A 98 0.80 19.96 -15.22
CA GLY A 98 1.29 19.58 -16.55
C GLY A 98 2.60 18.78 -16.54
N LYS A 99 3.28 18.65 -15.39
CA LYS A 99 4.50 17.84 -15.29
C LYS A 99 4.18 16.39 -15.01
N THR A 100 4.91 15.50 -15.66
CA THR A 100 4.96 14.08 -15.33
C THR A 100 5.70 13.84 -14.01
N LEU A 101 5.52 12.65 -13.45
CA LEU A 101 6.24 12.27 -12.23
C LEU A 101 7.78 12.27 -12.42
N ALA A 102 8.25 11.91 -13.62
CA ALA A 102 9.68 11.93 -13.93
C ALA A 102 10.24 13.35 -13.92
N GLU A 103 9.53 14.31 -14.52
CA GLU A 103 9.91 15.72 -14.52
C GLU A 103 9.87 16.32 -13.12
N LEU A 104 8.85 16.01 -12.32
CA LEU A 104 8.77 16.45 -10.93
C LEU A 104 9.97 15.95 -10.10
N ARG A 105 10.43 14.72 -10.32
CA ARG A 105 11.65 14.22 -9.65
C ARG A 105 12.89 14.93 -10.16
N ALA A 106 13.03 15.11 -11.47
CA ALA A 106 14.16 15.81 -12.06
C ALA A 106 14.28 17.25 -11.56
N ASP A 107 13.15 17.91 -11.33
CA ASP A 107 13.08 19.28 -10.82
C ASP A 107 13.20 19.38 -9.28
N GLY A 108 13.41 18.26 -8.58
CA GLY A 108 13.49 18.23 -7.12
C GLY A 108 12.17 18.59 -6.44
N GLN A 109 11.04 18.33 -7.11
CA GLN A 109 9.70 18.61 -6.62
C GLN A 109 8.99 17.39 -6.03
N ALA A 110 9.46 16.17 -6.31
CA ALA A 110 8.88 14.92 -5.80
C ALA A 110 9.86 14.14 -4.93
N PHE A 111 9.39 13.62 -3.79
CA PHE A 111 10.18 12.95 -2.78
C PHE A 111 9.56 11.62 -2.37
N ASP A 112 10.36 10.56 -2.51
CA ASP A 112 10.00 9.20 -2.10
C ASP A 112 10.39 8.99 -0.62
N LEU A 113 9.57 8.27 0.16
CA LEU A 113 10.04 7.70 1.41
C LEU A 113 10.95 6.52 1.05
N LYS A 114 12.22 6.57 1.47
CA LYS A 114 13.05 5.38 1.48
C LYS A 114 12.43 4.42 2.49
N GLN A 115 11.93 3.28 2.00
CA GLN A 115 11.58 2.14 2.84
C GLN A 115 12.84 1.34 3.15
#